data_AF-A0AA88H4U8-F1
#
_entry.id   AF-A0AA88H4U8-F1
#
_cell.length_a   1.000
_cell.length_b   1.000
_cell.length_c   1.000
_cell.angle_alpha   90.00
_cell.angle_beta   90.00
_cell.angle_gamma   90.00
#
_symmetry.space_group_name_H-M   'P 1'
#
loop_
_entity.id
_entity.type
_entity.pdbx_description
1 polymer ?
#
loop_
_entity_poly.entity_id
_entity_poly.type
_entity_poly.pdbx_seq_one_letter_code
_entity_poly.pdbx_strand_id
1 'polypeptide(L)'
;MRNTGEQLREERDKMEGQRQEEQRQQVRLEEERTLFEEERRIFEQEKRKLKEEAQRKCAEEKHLLEKEIALKAKELEKQMEEVARNRFNGRIPMQVLFGKPFETVLTVIVGPLLIYLAFHDLKKAIRGRLNKLTPENYDKISKNILEMEVDTEERLSAIVQIFFDKAVDEPIYAPKYAELCKLMFEKEVPSASGTGKVSFRKLLLYRCQATFEKEKKDEEEIVFKQKALQETDTEEKKKELQMKLNERIAKT
;
A
#
# COMPACT_ATOMS: atom_id res chain seq x y z
N MET A 1 44.44 -16.74 66.61
CA MET A 1 43.11 -16.12 66.44
C MET A 1 43.33 -14.85 65.63
N ARG A 2 42.71 -14.71 64.44
CA ARG A 2 42.81 -13.43 63.70
C ARG A 2 42.10 -12.36 64.53
N ASN A 3 42.69 -11.17 64.63
CA ASN A 3 42.17 -10.11 65.48
C ASN A 3 40.90 -9.54 64.85
N THR A 4 39.84 -9.34 65.63
CA THR A 4 38.50 -8.95 65.15
C THR A 4 38.51 -7.66 64.32
N GLY A 5 39.50 -6.78 64.55
CA GLY A 5 39.71 -5.56 63.78
C GLY A 5 40.34 -5.73 62.39
N GLU A 6 40.95 -6.87 62.07
CA GLU A 6 41.45 -7.20 60.72
C GLU A 6 40.33 -7.76 59.85
N GLN A 7 39.46 -8.60 60.41
CA GLN A 7 38.30 -9.14 59.70
C GLN A 7 37.33 -8.05 59.25
N LEU A 8 37.06 -7.06 60.10
CA LEU A 8 36.19 -5.92 59.76
C LEU A 8 36.79 -5.01 58.68
N ARG A 9 38.12 -4.92 58.58
CA ARG A 9 38.78 -4.16 57.49
C ARG A 9 38.70 -4.92 56.18
N GLU A 10 38.99 -6.22 56.18
CA GLU A 10 38.85 -7.06 54.99
C GLU A 10 37.40 -7.10 54.46
N GLU A 11 36.40 -7.14 55.35
CA GLU A 11 34.99 -7.06 54.94
C GLU A 11 34.61 -5.70 54.34
N ARG A 12 35.11 -4.61 54.92
CA ARG A 12 34.88 -3.26 54.38
C ARG A 12 35.53 -3.09 53.00
N ASP A 13 36.76 -3.55 52.84
CA ASP A 13 37.48 -3.45 51.57
C ASP A 13 36.85 -4.36 50.49
N LYS A 14 36.32 -5.54 50.88
CA LYS A 14 35.51 -6.39 49.99
C LYS A 14 34.20 -5.73 49.57
N MET A 15 33.48 -5.13 50.51
CA MET A 15 32.23 -4.39 50.22
C MET A 15 32.48 -3.17 49.33
N GLU A 16 33.60 -2.50 49.50
CA GLU A 16 34.01 -1.36 48.67
C GLU A 16 34.42 -1.80 47.26
N GLY A 17 35.16 -2.91 47.14
CA GLY A 17 35.46 -3.56 45.87
C GLY A 17 34.21 -4.02 45.11
N GLN A 18 33.24 -4.62 45.81
CA GLN A 18 31.95 -5.02 45.23
C GLN A 18 31.16 -3.82 44.71
N ARG A 19 31.08 -2.73 45.48
CA ARG A 19 30.41 -1.50 45.02
C ARG A 19 31.07 -0.87 43.80
N GLN A 20 32.41 -0.90 43.72
CA GLN A 20 33.12 -0.41 42.54
C GLN A 20 32.89 -1.29 41.32
N GLU A 21 32.82 -2.61 41.49
CA GLU A 21 32.51 -3.56 40.42
C GLU A 21 31.08 -3.36 39.89
N GLU A 22 30.10 -3.20 40.79
CA GLU A 22 28.71 -2.90 40.46
C GLU A 22 28.56 -1.57 39.71
N GLN A 23 29.22 -0.50 40.18
CA GLN A 23 29.25 0.78 39.47
C GLN A 23 29.84 0.64 38.06
N ARG A 24 30.92 -0.13 37.89
CA ARG A 24 31.52 -0.38 36.58
C ARG A 24 30.60 -1.16 35.66
N GLN A 25 29.85 -2.15 36.19
CA GLN A 25 28.85 -2.87 35.41
C GLN A 25 27.68 -1.97 35.00
N GLN A 26 27.24 -1.09 35.90
CA GLN A 26 26.15 -0.17 35.64
C GLN A 26 26.51 0.86 34.56
N VAL A 27 27.73 1.41 34.60
CA VAL A 27 28.24 2.32 33.55
C VAL A 27 28.30 1.60 32.19
N ARG A 28 28.78 0.35 32.13
CA ARG A 28 28.81 -0.44 30.88
C ARG A 28 27.41 -0.65 30.30
N LEU A 29 26.43 -0.98 31.14
CA LEU A 29 25.05 -1.17 30.70
C LEU A 29 24.41 0.14 30.22
N GLU A 30 24.72 1.27 30.85
CA GLU A 30 24.27 2.58 30.38
C GLU A 30 24.93 2.95 29.04
N GLU A 31 26.22 2.69 28.86
CA GLU A 31 26.92 2.89 27.59
C GLU A 31 26.30 2.04 26.46
N GLU A 32 26.07 0.74 26.69
CA GLU A 32 25.38 -0.14 25.72
C GLU A 32 23.97 0.36 25.39
N ARG A 33 23.23 0.84 26.40
CA ARG A 33 21.89 1.41 26.21
C ARG A 33 21.93 2.68 25.36
N THR A 34 22.92 3.55 25.58
CA THR A 34 23.09 4.77 24.77
C THR A 34 23.49 4.45 23.34
N LEU A 35 24.36 3.46 23.14
CA LEU A 35 24.80 3.03 21.82
C LEU A 35 23.62 2.48 21.01
N PHE A 36 22.78 1.63 21.64
CA PHE A 36 21.58 1.08 21.02
C PHE A 36 20.55 2.16 20.64
N GLU A 37 20.36 3.17 21.50
CA GLU A 37 19.50 4.31 21.19
C GLU A 37 20.03 5.15 20.01
N GLU A 38 21.34 5.26 19.86
CA GLU A 38 21.99 5.96 18.76
C GLU A 38 21.91 5.17 17.44
N GLU A 39 22.16 3.86 17.46
CA GLU A 39 21.95 2.97 16.32
C GLU A 39 20.49 3.00 15.85
N ARG A 40 19.54 2.97 16.78
CA ARG A 40 18.10 3.10 16.47
C ARG A 40 17.78 4.44 15.81
N ARG A 41 18.43 5.54 16.23
CA ARG A 41 18.29 6.85 15.59
C ARG A 41 18.86 6.85 14.17
N ILE A 42 20.03 6.27 13.96
CA ILE A 42 20.66 6.14 12.64
C ILE A 42 19.76 5.34 11.70
N PHE A 43 19.27 4.19 12.16
CA PHE A 43 18.36 3.34 11.38
C PHE A 43 17.07 4.08 10.99
N GLU A 44 16.43 4.79 11.93
CA GLU A 44 15.23 5.57 11.63
C GLU A 44 15.50 6.74 10.67
N GLN A 45 16.70 7.36 10.73
CA GLN A 45 17.11 8.36 9.75
C GLN A 45 17.30 7.76 8.36
N GLU A 46 17.97 6.61 8.23
CA GLU A 46 18.13 5.92 6.94
C GLU A 46 16.80 5.47 6.36
N LYS A 47 15.90 4.95 7.21
CA LYS A 47 14.54 4.59 6.81
C LYS A 47 13.76 5.79 6.26
N ARG A 48 13.92 6.97 6.86
CA ARG A 48 13.32 8.22 6.35
C ARG A 48 13.93 8.61 5.00
N LYS A 49 15.26 8.58 4.86
CA LYS A 49 15.94 8.88 3.59
C LYS A 49 15.50 7.95 2.46
N LEU A 50 15.44 6.65 2.72
CA LEU A 50 14.94 5.65 1.77
C LEU A 50 13.50 5.92 1.36
N LYS A 51 12.64 6.32 2.31
CA LYS A 51 11.25 6.67 2.03
C LYS A 51 11.13 7.93 1.17
N GLU A 52 11.92 8.96 1.46
CA GLU A 52 11.97 10.20 0.67
C GLU A 52 12.51 9.95 -0.74
N GLU A 53 13.55 9.13 -0.88
CA GLU A 53 14.10 8.73 -2.18
C GLU A 53 13.08 7.92 -3.00
N ALA A 54 12.38 6.98 -2.38
CA ALA A 54 11.31 6.21 -3.04
C ALA A 54 10.15 7.12 -3.47
N GLN A 55 9.75 8.08 -2.62
CA GLN A 55 8.73 9.07 -2.97
C GLN A 55 9.17 9.96 -4.15
N ARG A 56 10.43 10.38 -4.15
CA ARG A 56 11.00 11.17 -5.24
C ARG A 56 11.02 10.38 -6.55
N LYS A 57 11.51 9.14 -6.54
CA LYS A 57 11.51 8.24 -7.70
C LYS A 57 10.09 8.03 -8.24
N CYS A 58 9.12 7.78 -7.37
CA CYS A 58 7.72 7.66 -7.74
C CYS A 58 7.15 8.94 -8.37
N ALA A 59 7.53 10.11 -7.85
CA ALA A 59 7.12 11.40 -8.43
C ALA A 59 7.76 11.66 -9.80
N GLU A 60 9.04 11.29 -9.98
CA GLU A 60 9.76 11.41 -11.25
C GLU A 60 9.17 10.48 -12.32
N GLU A 61 8.91 9.21 -11.99
CA GLU A 61 8.23 8.25 -12.88
C GLU A 61 6.83 8.73 -13.27
N LYS A 62 6.05 9.22 -12.29
CA LYS A 62 4.72 9.78 -12.55
C LYS A 62 4.79 10.95 -13.52
N HIS A 63 5.73 11.87 -13.33
CA HIS A 63 5.90 13.04 -14.19
C HIS A 63 6.38 12.65 -15.61
N LEU A 64 7.24 11.63 -15.73
CA LEU A 64 7.64 11.08 -17.03
C LEU A 64 6.44 10.47 -17.77
N LEU A 65 5.62 9.68 -17.06
CA LEU A 65 4.41 9.08 -17.61
C LEU A 65 3.39 10.16 -18.05
N GLU A 66 3.21 11.21 -17.26
CA GLU A 66 2.37 12.36 -17.61
C GLU A 66 2.87 13.06 -18.89
N LYS A 67 4.19 13.23 -19.04
CA LYS A 67 4.80 13.78 -20.27
C LYS A 67 4.59 12.86 -21.47
N GLU A 68 4.78 11.54 -21.32
CA GLU A 68 4.55 10.58 -22.40
C GLU A 68 3.09 10.56 -22.85
N ILE A 69 2.14 10.59 -21.91
CA ILE A 69 0.70 10.68 -22.19
C ILE A 69 0.41 11.98 -22.97
N ALA A 70 0.94 13.12 -22.51
CA ALA A 70 0.75 14.41 -23.18
C ALA A 70 1.35 14.44 -24.60
N LEU A 71 2.51 13.82 -24.80
CA LEU A 71 3.14 13.72 -26.12
C LEU A 71 2.32 12.84 -27.07
N LYS A 72 1.86 11.67 -26.59
CA LYS A 72 0.98 10.78 -27.37
C LYS A 72 -0.35 11.46 -27.71
N ALA A 73 -0.90 12.26 -26.80
CA ALA A 73 -2.11 13.03 -27.06
C ALA A 73 -1.92 14.05 -28.19
N LYS A 74 -0.80 14.81 -28.17
CA LYS A 74 -0.46 15.75 -29.25
C LYS A 74 -0.22 15.07 -30.60
N GLU A 75 0.45 13.91 -30.60
CA GLU A 75 0.64 13.13 -31.81
C GLU A 75 -0.70 12.64 -32.38
N LEU A 76 -1.61 12.21 -31.51
CA LEU A 76 -2.96 11.80 -31.90
C LEU A 76 -3.77 12.97 -32.49
N GLU A 77 -3.69 14.17 -31.89
CA GLU A 77 -4.30 15.40 -32.43
C GLU A 77 -3.76 15.70 -33.83
N LYS A 78 -2.45 15.63 -34.03
CA LYS A 78 -1.82 15.86 -35.34
C LYS A 78 -2.26 14.84 -36.39
N GLN A 79 -2.37 13.56 -36.00
CA GLN A 79 -2.90 12.50 -36.87
C GLN A 79 -4.37 12.76 -37.23
N MET A 80 -5.18 13.24 -36.30
CA MET A 80 -6.57 13.61 -36.58
C MET A 80 -6.68 14.80 -37.53
N GLU A 81 -5.84 15.82 -37.37
CA GLU A 81 -5.78 16.95 -38.30
C GLU A 81 -5.32 16.53 -39.70
N GLU A 82 -4.39 15.59 -39.79
CA GLU A 82 -3.93 15.02 -41.05
C GLU A 82 -5.02 14.19 -41.74
N VAL A 83 -5.75 13.36 -40.99
CA VAL A 83 -6.93 12.63 -41.49
C VAL A 83 -8.04 13.59 -41.94
N ALA A 84 -8.26 14.69 -41.21
CA ALA A 84 -9.22 15.73 -41.59
C ALA A 84 -8.80 16.46 -42.88
N ARG A 85 -7.51 16.83 -43.01
CA ARG A 85 -6.96 17.48 -44.22
C ARG A 85 -7.02 16.57 -45.44
N ASN A 86 -6.64 15.29 -45.30
CA ASN A 86 -6.66 14.33 -46.40
C ASN A 86 -8.09 13.97 -46.84
N ARG A 87 -9.08 14.04 -45.94
CA ARG A 87 -10.51 13.95 -46.31
C ARG A 87 -11.04 15.15 -47.09
N PHE A 88 -10.47 16.34 -46.91
CA PHE A 88 -10.91 17.55 -47.62
C PHE A 88 -10.38 17.67 -49.07
N ASN A 89 -9.33 16.93 -49.44
CA ASN A 89 -8.80 16.89 -50.82
C ASN A 89 -9.54 15.91 -51.75
N GLY A 90 -10.58 15.21 -51.26
CA GLY A 90 -11.41 14.30 -52.06
C GLY A 90 -12.91 14.57 -51.84
N ARG A 91 -13.50 15.34 -52.76
CA ARG A 91 -14.95 15.57 -52.97
C ARG A 91 -15.92 14.88 -51.99
N ILE A 92 -16.36 15.58 -50.94
CA ILE A 92 -17.72 15.43 -50.39
C ILE A 92 -18.20 16.81 -49.88
N PRO A 93 -19.36 17.32 -50.33
CA PRO A 93 -19.93 18.57 -49.80
C PRO A 93 -20.28 18.43 -48.31
N MET A 94 -20.21 19.54 -47.58
CA MET A 94 -20.40 19.71 -46.12
C MET A 94 -21.84 19.38 -45.61
N GLN A 95 -22.54 18.48 -46.31
CA GLN A 95 -23.92 18.06 -46.08
C GLN A 95 -24.03 16.55 -45.80
N VAL A 96 -22.93 15.78 -45.87
CA VAL A 96 -22.92 14.32 -45.57
C VAL A 96 -22.07 13.98 -44.33
N LEU A 97 -21.56 14.99 -43.60
CA LEU A 97 -20.78 14.79 -42.38
C LEU A 97 -21.61 14.88 -41.08
N PHE A 98 -22.94 14.94 -41.20
CA PHE A 98 -23.86 14.79 -40.08
C PHE A 98 -24.59 13.45 -40.17
N GLY A 99 -23.81 12.37 -40.08
CA GLY A 99 -24.33 11.05 -39.77
C GLY A 99 -24.26 10.71 -38.28
N LYS A 100 -23.27 11.28 -37.54
CA LYS A 100 -23.22 11.30 -36.06
C LYS A 100 -22.47 12.55 -35.56
N PRO A 101 -22.91 13.18 -34.46
CA PRO A 101 -22.44 14.49 -34.02
C PRO A 101 -21.01 14.45 -33.47
N PHE A 102 -20.36 15.62 -33.49
CA PHE A 102 -19.06 15.98 -32.89
C PHE A 102 -18.86 15.44 -31.45
N GLU A 103 -19.95 15.19 -30.71
CA GLU A 103 -19.95 14.47 -29.43
C GLU A 103 -19.20 13.13 -29.48
N THR A 104 -19.30 12.39 -30.58
CA THR A 104 -18.71 11.05 -30.70
C THR A 104 -17.18 11.09 -30.62
N VAL A 105 -16.57 12.13 -31.18
CA VAL A 105 -15.10 12.31 -31.17
C VAL A 105 -14.64 12.70 -29.77
N LEU A 106 -15.40 13.57 -29.09
CA LEU A 106 -15.14 13.95 -27.70
C LEU A 106 -15.25 12.73 -26.77
N THR A 107 -16.25 11.87 -26.94
CA THR A 107 -16.44 10.65 -26.15
C THR A 107 -15.32 9.63 -26.33
N VAL A 108 -14.77 9.46 -27.54
CA VAL A 108 -13.72 8.44 -27.79
C VAL A 108 -12.36 8.88 -27.25
N ILE A 109 -12.03 10.17 -27.27
CA ILE A 109 -10.69 10.67 -26.91
C ILE A 109 -10.67 11.18 -25.46
N VAL A 110 -11.67 11.97 -25.08
CA VAL A 110 -11.76 12.56 -23.73
C VAL A 110 -12.43 11.57 -22.76
N GLY A 111 -13.29 10.69 -23.27
CA GLY A 111 -14.00 9.69 -22.45
C GLY A 111 -13.08 8.80 -21.61
N PRO A 112 -12.04 8.16 -22.17
CA PRO A 112 -11.11 7.35 -21.36
C PRO A 112 -10.43 8.14 -20.23
N LEU A 113 -10.02 9.39 -20.47
CA LEU A 113 -9.46 10.26 -19.43
C LEU A 113 -10.49 10.67 -18.38
N LEU A 114 -11.72 11.01 -18.80
CA LEU A 114 -12.82 11.35 -17.89
C LEU A 114 -13.21 10.15 -17.02
N ILE A 115 -13.27 8.94 -17.60
CA ILE A 115 -13.55 7.69 -16.88
C ILE A 115 -12.44 7.41 -15.87
N TYR A 116 -11.17 7.58 -16.25
CA TYR A 116 -10.03 7.39 -15.36
C TYR A 116 -10.03 8.39 -14.19
N LEU A 117 -10.29 9.67 -14.47
CA LEU A 117 -10.37 10.72 -13.46
C LEU A 117 -11.55 10.47 -12.50
N ALA A 118 -12.74 10.17 -13.04
CA ALA A 118 -13.92 9.85 -12.23
C ALA A 118 -13.69 8.61 -11.35
N PHE A 119 -13.01 7.59 -11.87
CA PHE A 119 -12.65 6.39 -11.09
C PHE A 119 -11.64 6.69 -9.98
N HIS A 120 -10.66 7.56 -10.24
CA HIS A 120 -9.72 8.01 -9.23
C HIS A 120 -10.42 8.81 -8.11
N ASP A 121 -11.30 9.72 -8.49
CA ASP A 121 -12.05 10.57 -7.55
C ASP A 121 -13.00 9.74 -6.68
N LEU A 122 -13.65 8.72 -7.23
CA LEU A 122 -14.44 7.75 -6.48
C LEU A 122 -13.60 7.09 -5.36
N LYS A 123 -12.45 6.52 -5.71
CA LYS A 123 -11.55 5.86 -4.73
C LYS A 123 -11.11 6.82 -3.63
N LYS A 124 -10.74 8.05 -3.99
CA LYS A 124 -10.33 9.09 -3.04
C LYS A 124 -11.47 9.47 -2.09
N ALA A 125 -12.67 9.62 -2.64
CA ALA A 125 -13.84 10.01 -1.87
C ALA A 125 -14.30 8.89 -0.91
N ILE A 126 -14.22 7.61 -1.30
CA ILE A 126 -14.51 6.47 -0.40
C ILE A 126 -13.49 6.41 0.73
N ARG A 127 -12.18 6.49 0.42
CA ARG A 127 -11.14 6.49 1.45
C ARG A 127 -11.29 7.66 2.43
N GLY A 128 -11.58 8.86 1.90
CA GLY A 128 -11.81 10.05 2.73
C GLY A 128 -13.01 9.91 3.68
N ARG A 129 -14.05 9.16 3.28
CA ARG A 129 -15.19 8.84 4.14
C ARG A 129 -14.82 7.81 5.21
N LEU A 130 -14.17 6.71 4.82
CA LEU A 130 -13.77 5.66 5.75
C LEU A 130 -12.76 6.16 6.80
N ASN A 131 -11.89 7.11 6.45
CA ASN A 131 -10.98 7.74 7.41
C ASN A 131 -11.69 8.57 8.49
N LYS A 132 -12.96 8.94 8.28
CA LYS A 132 -13.79 9.66 9.25
C LYS A 132 -14.78 8.73 9.94
N LEU A 133 -14.72 7.42 9.67
CA LEU A 133 -15.66 6.45 10.21
C LEU A 133 -15.46 6.34 11.72
N THR A 134 -16.51 6.68 12.47
CA THR A 134 -16.62 6.45 13.91
C THR A 134 -17.94 5.74 14.19
N PRO A 135 -18.06 5.04 15.34
CA PRO A 135 -19.33 4.42 15.71
C PRO A 135 -20.52 5.39 15.70
N GLU A 136 -20.30 6.66 16.07
CA GLU A 136 -21.33 7.70 16.16
C GLU A 136 -21.86 8.17 14.78
N ASN A 137 -21.02 8.13 13.75
CA ASN A 137 -21.37 8.62 12.41
C ASN A 137 -21.50 7.51 11.37
N TYR A 138 -21.40 6.25 11.79
CA TYR A 138 -21.39 5.06 10.95
C TYR A 138 -22.59 5.02 9.99
N ASP A 139 -23.82 5.22 10.49
CA ASP A 139 -25.04 5.16 9.66
C ASP A 139 -25.05 6.23 8.57
N LYS A 140 -24.54 7.42 8.89
CA LYS A 140 -24.45 8.52 7.92
C LYS A 140 -23.41 8.23 6.84
N ILE A 141 -22.24 7.73 7.23
CA ILE A 141 -21.15 7.46 6.30
C ILE A 141 -21.46 6.25 5.43
N SER A 142 -21.98 5.17 6.02
CA SER A 142 -22.40 3.96 5.31
C SER A 142 -23.44 4.31 4.25
N LYS A 143 -24.52 5.01 4.62
CA LYS A 143 -25.53 5.48 3.67
C LYS A 143 -24.93 6.29 2.54
N ASN A 144 -24.01 7.22 2.85
CA ASN A 144 -23.40 8.03 1.81
C ASN A 144 -22.49 7.24 0.86
N ILE A 145 -21.86 6.15 1.32
CA ILE A 145 -21.10 5.23 0.47
C ILE A 145 -22.05 4.40 -0.42
N LEU A 146 -23.19 3.95 0.13
CA LEU A 146 -24.19 3.19 -0.62
C LEU A 146 -24.89 4.01 -1.70
N GLU A 147 -25.03 5.32 -1.48
CA GLU A 147 -25.61 6.28 -2.44
C GLU A 147 -24.65 6.65 -3.57
N MET A 148 -23.37 6.26 -3.52
CA MET A 148 -22.43 6.52 -4.60
C MET A 148 -22.74 5.67 -5.83
N GLU A 149 -22.51 6.24 -7.02
CA GLU A 149 -22.72 5.54 -8.29
C GLU A 149 -21.65 4.46 -8.52
N VAL A 150 -22.06 3.20 -8.30
CA VAL A 150 -21.26 1.99 -8.52
C VAL A 150 -21.97 1.16 -9.57
N ASP A 151 -21.70 1.48 -10.82
CA ASP A 151 -22.35 0.95 -12.02
C ASP A 151 -21.44 0.04 -12.86
N THR A 152 -20.11 0.08 -12.64
CA THR A 152 -19.14 -0.76 -13.36
C THR A 152 -18.45 -1.80 -12.47
N GLU A 153 -17.96 -2.87 -13.09
CA GLU A 153 -17.18 -3.93 -12.42
C GLU A 153 -15.93 -3.37 -11.74
N GLU A 154 -15.22 -2.44 -12.37
CA GLU A 154 -14.00 -1.83 -11.83
C GLU A 154 -14.31 -1.01 -10.56
N ARG A 155 -15.42 -0.26 -10.56
CA ARG A 155 -15.86 0.53 -9.41
C ARG A 155 -16.26 -0.36 -8.24
N LEU A 156 -16.98 -1.45 -8.51
CA LEU A 156 -17.39 -2.41 -7.48
C LEU A 156 -16.18 -3.13 -6.90
N SER A 157 -15.24 -3.55 -7.76
CA SER A 157 -13.98 -4.18 -7.37
C SER A 157 -13.11 -3.24 -6.53
N ALA A 158 -13.04 -1.95 -6.90
CA ALA A 158 -12.33 -0.96 -6.11
C ALA A 158 -12.91 -0.77 -4.70
N ILE A 159 -14.23 -0.84 -4.52
CA ILE A 159 -14.85 -0.75 -3.19
C ILE A 159 -14.49 -1.96 -2.35
N VAL A 160 -14.60 -3.17 -2.90
CA VAL A 160 -14.19 -4.41 -2.24
C VAL A 160 -12.75 -4.30 -1.77
N GLN A 161 -11.85 -3.85 -2.66
CA GLN A 161 -10.44 -3.64 -2.36
C GLN A 161 -10.24 -2.67 -1.18
N ILE A 162 -10.91 -1.51 -1.20
CA ILE A 162 -10.75 -0.50 -0.16
C ILE A 162 -11.29 -1.00 1.19
N PHE A 163 -12.44 -1.68 1.22
CA PHE A 163 -13.00 -2.23 2.46
C PHE A 163 -12.11 -3.32 3.03
N PHE A 164 -11.59 -4.21 2.18
CA PHE A 164 -10.70 -5.27 2.59
C PHE A 164 -9.39 -4.71 3.15
N ASP A 165 -8.73 -3.81 2.43
CA ASP A 165 -7.47 -3.21 2.86
C ASP A 165 -7.65 -2.46 4.20
N LYS A 166 -8.76 -1.72 4.37
CA LYS A 166 -9.08 -1.07 5.64
C LYS A 166 -9.34 -2.04 6.79
N ALA A 167 -9.99 -3.18 6.53
CA ALA A 167 -10.22 -4.19 7.56
C ALA A 167 -8.93 -4.89 8.01
N VAL A 168 -7.96 -5.03 7.10
CA VAL A 168 -6.62 -5.57 7.40
C VAL A 168 -5.79 -4.53 8.16
N ASP A 169 -5.76 -3.28 7.67
CA ASP A 169 -5.00 -2.19 8.29
C ASP A 169 -5.52 -1.81 9.69
N GLU A 170 -6.84 -1.92 9.89
CA GLU A 170 -7.54 -1.46 11.10
C GLU A 170 -8.39 -2.59 11.72
N PRO A 171 -7.76 -3.65 12.30
CA PRO A 171 -8.46 -4.87 12.73
C PRO A 171 -9.52 -4.63 13.82
N ILE A 172 -9.36 -3.57 14.63
CA ILE A 172 -10.34 -3.18 15.65
C ILE A 172 -11.68 -2.77 15.00
N TYR A 173 -11.64 -2.18 13.80
CA TYR A 173 -12.83 -1.75 13.05
C TYR A 173 -13.32 -2.80 12.04
N ALA A 174 -12.65 -3.97 11.94
CA ALA A 174 -13.04 -5.05 11.03
C ALA A 174 -14.53 -5.42 11.10
N PRO A 175 -15.18 -5.53 12.28
CA PRO A 175 -16.62 -5.80 12.35
C PRO A 175 -17.48 -4.75 11.66
N LYS A 176 -17.07 -3.47 11.69
CA LYS A 176 -17.79 -2.38 11.03
C LYS A 176 -17.62 -2.41 9.51
N TYR A 177 -16.44 -2.77 9.02
CA TYR A 177 -16.28 -3.00 7.58
C TYR A 177 -17.06 -4.24 7.11
N ALA A 178 -17.19 -5.28 7.94
CA ALA A 178 -18.04 -6.44 7.63
C ALA A 178 -19.54 -6.06 7.54
N GLU A 179 -20.02 -5.18 8.43
CA GLU A 179 -21.37 -4.60 8.34
C GLU A 179 -21.57 -3.83 7.03
N LEU A 180 -20.58 -3.04 6.58
CA LEU A 180 -20.63 -2.35 5.28
C LEU A 180 -20.68 -3.33 4.09
N CYS A 181 -19.85 -4.38 4.13
CA CYS A 181 -19.86 -5.45 3.12
C CYS A 181 -21.23 -6.13 3.05
N LYS A 182 -21.92 -6.31 4.18
CA LYS A 182 -23.26 -6.88 4.24
C LYS A 182 -24.28 -5.99 3.52
N LEU A 183 -24.20 -4.67 3.67
CA LEU A 183 -25.08 -3.73 2.99
C LEU A 183 -24.89 -3.72 1.46
N MET A 184 -23.69 -4.06 1.00
CA MET A 184 -23.35 -4.14 -0.44
C MET A 184 -23.48 -5.56 -1.01
N PHE A 185 -23.82 -6.55 -0.19
CA PHE A 185 -23.68 -7.98 -0.53
C PHE A 185 -24.46 -8.41 -1.77
N GLU A 186 -25.66 -7.85 -1.96
CA GLU A 186 -26.57 -8.12 -3.07
C GLU A 186 -26.34 -7.22 -4.29
N LYS A 187 -25.39 -6.28 -4.23
CA LYS A 187 -25.11 -5.36 -5.35
C LYS A 187 -24.49 -6.15 -6.51
N GLU A 188 -25.06 -5.97 -7.70
CA GLU A 188 -24.56 -6.52 -8.95
C GLU A 188 -24.36 -5.44 -10.01
N VAL A 189 -23.33 -5.62 -10.82
CA VAL A 189 -23.01 -4.74 -11.96
C VAL A 189 -22.77 -5.58 -13.22
N PRO A 190 -22.97 -5.04 -14.43
CA PRO A 190 -22.61 -5.72 -15.67
C PRO A 190 -21.13 -6.11 -15.66
N SER A 191 -20.80 -7.32 -16.13
CA SER A 191 -19.39 -7.71 -16.24
C SER A 191 -18.70 -6.96 -17.38
N ALA A 192 -17.46 -6.56 -17.17
CA ALA A 192 -16.59 -5.97 -18.19
C ALA A 192 -16.35 -6.91 -19.39
N SER A 193 -16.48 -8.22 -19.18
CA SER A 193 -16.41 -9.24 -20.25
C SER A 193 -17.61 -9.21 -21.22
N GLY A 194 -18.64 -8.42 -20.92
CA GLY A 194 -19.90 -8.36 -21.68
C GLY A 194 -20.82 -9.57 -21.46
N THR A 195 -20.40 -10.56 -20.66
CA THR A 195 -21.19 -11.76 -20.37
C THR A 195 -21.65 -11.78 -18.90
N GLY A 196 -22.95 -11.65 -18.69
CA GLY A 196 -23.57 -11.76 -17.37
C GLY A 196 -23.31 -10.56 -16.44
N LYS A 197 -23.49 -10.81 -15.14
CA LYS A 197 -23.29 -9.85 -14.06
C LYS A 197 -22.24 -10.35 -13.08
N VAL A 198 -21.55 -9.40 -12.45
CA VAL A 198 -20.65 -9.66 -11.33
C VAL A 198 -21.28 -9.08 -10.07
N SER A 199 -21.34 -9.91 -9.02
CA SER A 199 -21.85 -9.51 -7.71
C SER A 199 -20.72 -9.12 -6.77
N PHE A 200 -21.04 -8.22 -5.83
CA PHE A 200 -20.12 -7.82 -4.77
C PHE A 200 -19.62 -9.03 -3.97
N ARG A 201 -20.53 -9.97 -3.64
CA ARG A 201 -20.20 -11.23 -2.97
C ARG A 201 -19.10 -12.00 -3.71
N LYS A 202 -19.22 -12.13 -5.04
CA LYS A 202 -18.27 -12.88 -5.86
C LYS A 202 -16.89 -12.21 -5.85
N LEU A 203 -16.84 -10.89 -5.98
CA LEU A 203 -15.61 -10.11 -5.92
C LEU A 203 -14.94 -10.18 -4.55
N LEU A 204 -15.72 -10.07 -3.46
CA LEU A 204 -15.20 -10.19 -2.10
C LEU A 204 -14.59 -11.57 -1.87
N LEU A 205 -15.27 -12.64 -2.29
CA LEU A 205 -14.76 -14.00 -2.18
C LEU A 205 -13.43 -14.17 -2.92
N TYR A 206 -13.34 -13.69 -4.17
CA TYR A 206 -12.10 -13.75 -4.94
C TYR A 206 -10.97 -12.97 -4.29
N ARG A 207 -11.28 -11.80 -3.71
CA ARG A 207 -10.28 -11.01 -2.98
C ARG A 207 -9.77 -11.76 -1.75
N CYS A 208 -10.66 -12.32 -0.93
CA CYS A 208 -10.28 -13.12 0.23
C CYS A 208 -9.43 -14.33 -0.17
N GLN A 209 -9.84 -15.06 -1.22
CA GLN A 209 -9.10 -16.22 -1.71
C GLN A 209 -7.70 -15.82 -2.20
N ALA A 210 -7.60 -14.77 -3.02
CA ALA A 210 -6.32 -14.31 -3.56
C ALA A 210 -5.36 -13.86 -2.44
N THR A 211 -5.87 -13.18 -1.41
CA THR A 211 -5.06 -12.78 -0.25
C THR A 211 -4.61 -14.01 0.54
N PHE A 212 -5.51 -14.95 0.86
CA PHE A 212 -5.19 -16.16 1.61
C PHE A 212 -4.14 -17.04 0.90
N GLU A 213 -4.30 -17.24 -0.40
CA GLU A 213 -3.34 -18.01 -1.20
C GLU A 213 -1.97 -17.32 -1.28
N LYS A 214 -1.94 -15.99 -1.28
CA LYS A 214 -0.71 -15.21 -1.24
C LYS A 214 -0.03 -15.33 0.13
N GLU A 215 -0.77 -15.14 1.23
CA GLU A 215 -0.25 -15.29 2.59
C GLU A 215 0.39 -16.67 2.79
N LYS A 216 -0.29 -17.74 2.36
CA LYS A 216 0.27 -19.10 2.44
C LYS A 216 1.58 -19.26 1.66
N LYS A 217 1.66 -18.71 0.44
CA LYS A 217 2.90 -18.75 -0.36
C LYS A 217 4.02 -17.93 0.30
N ASP A 218 3.67 -16.79 0.88
CA ASP A 218 4.60 -15.91 1.57
C ASP A 218 5.17 -16.61 2.82
N GLU A 219 4.32 -17.30 3.60
CA GLU A 219 4.73 -18.15 4.73
C GLU A 219 5.65 -19.30 4.30
N GLU A 220 5.30 -20.04 3.23
CA GLU A 220 6.13 -21.12 2.67
C GLU A 220 7.52 -20.61 2.25
N GLU A 221 7.57 -19.42 1.63
CA GLU A 221 8.82 -18.77 1.21
C GLU A 221 9.68 -18.34 2.42
N ILE A 222 9.04 -17.81 3.47
CA ILE A 222 9.70 -17.45 4.74
C ILE A 222 10.33 -18.68 5.39
N VAL A 223 9.58 -19.78 5.51
CA VAL A 223 10.06 -21.04 6.09
C VAL A 223 11.22 -21.61 5.27
N PHE A 224 11.12 -21.60 3.94
CA PHE A 224 12.20 -22.04 3.06
C PHE A 224 13.47 -21.23 3.26
N LYS A 225 13.35 -19.89 3.29
CA LYS A 225 14.49 -18.98 3.52
C LYS A 225 15.10 -19.13 4.92
N GLN A 226 14.29 -19.41 5.94
CA GLN A 226 14.77 -19.71 7.30
C GLN A 226 15.59 -21.00 7.36
N LYS A 227 15.15 -22.07 6.68
CA LYS A 227 15.93 -23.32 6.58
C LYS A 227 17.25 -23.12 5.83
N ALA A 228 17.20 -22.44 4.68
CA ALA A 228 18.40 -22.14 3.91
C ALA A 228 19.41 -21.29 4.71
N LEU A 229 18.95 -20.37 5.55
CA LEU A 229 19.80 -19.60 6.46
C LEU A 229 20.51 -20.48 7.50
N GLN A 230 19.81 -21.48 8.06
CA GLN A 230 20.36 -22.42 9.03
C GLN A 230 21.41 -23.36 8.40
N GLU A 231 21.25 -23.69 7.12
CA GLU A 231 22.14 -24.56 6.34
C GLU A 231 23.33 -23.81 5.70
N THR A 232 23.39 -22.48 5.81
CA THR A 232 24.45 -21.67 5.19
C THR A 232 25.66 -21.51 6.11
N ASP A 233 26.82 -22.02 5.69
CA ASP A 233 28.07 -22.01 6.48
C ASP A 233 28.81 -20.66 6.47
N THR A 234 28.54 -19.78 5.51
CA THR A 234 29.26 -18.50 5.36
C THR A 234 28.52 -17.34 6.04
N GLU A 235 29.16 -16.67 6.99
CA GLU A 235 28.58 -15.54 7.73
C GLU A 235 28.11 -14.37 6.84
N GLU A 236 28.78 -14.09 5.73
CA GLU A 236 28.37 -13.04 4.77
C GLU A 236 27.04 -13.38 4.08
N LYS A 237 26.90 -14.63 3.58
CA LYS A 237 25.66 -15.10 2.94
C LYS A 237 24.52 -15.21 3.95
N LYS A 238 24.83 -15.57 5.20
CA LYS A 238 23.87 -15.61 6.30
C LYS A 238 23.30 -14.21 6.60
N LYS A 239 24.16 -13.19 6.69
CA LYS A 239 23.72 -11.79 6.86
C LYS A 239 22.85 -11.30 5.69
N GLU A 240 23.21 -11.62 4.45
CA GLU A 240 22.42 -11.25 3.27
C GLU A 240 21.03 -11.93 3.25
N LEU A 241 20.98 -13.24 3.52
CA LEU A 241 19.74 -14.01 3.59
C LEU A 241 18.86 -13.53 4.76
N GLN A 242 19.45 -13.20 5.90
CA GLN A 242 18.73 -12.65 7.05
C GLN A 242 18.11 -11.29 6.72
N MET A 243 18.82 -10.43 6.00
CA MET A 243 18.29 -9.13 5.56
C MET A 243 17.10 -9.32 4.61
N LYS A 244 17.23 -10.22 3.62
CA LYS A 244 16.14 -10.54 2.67
C LYS A 244 14.93 -11.18 3.36
N LEU A 245 15.16 -11.99 4.40
CA LEU A 245 14.10 -12.59 5.20
C LEU A 245 13.37 -11.51 6.03
N ASN A 246 14.11 -10.64 6.71
CA ASN A 246 13.54 -9.55 7.50
C ASN A 246 12.73 -8.59 6.63
N GLU A 247 13.21 -8.28 5.42
CA GLU A 247 12.47 -7.46 4.46
C GLU A 247 11.16 -8.13 4.01
N ARG A 248 11.18 -9.47 3.84
CA ARG A 248 9.98 -10.22 3.46
C ARG A 248 8.95 -10.29 4.57
N ILE A 249 9.39 -10.53 5.80
CA ILE A 249 8.54 -10.52 7.01
C ILE A 249 7.92 -9.13 7.19
N ALA A 250 8.69 -8.06 6.98
CA ALA A 250 8.18 -6.68 7.10
C ALA A 250 7.16 -6.29 6.01
N LYS A 251 7.05 -7.06 4.92
CA LYS A 251 6.10 -6.86 3.80
C LYS A 251 4.85 -7.73 3.91
N THR A 252 4.81 -8.65 4.87
CA THR A 252 3.68 -9.55 5.16
C THR A 252 2.85 -8.92 6.27
#